data_AF-A0A660Z058-F1
#
_entry.id   AF-A0A660Z058-F1
#
_cell.length_a   1.000
_cell.length_b   1.000
_cell.length_c   1.000
_cell.angle_alpha   90.00
_cell.angle_beta   90.00
_cell.angle_gamma   90.00
#
_symmetry.space_group_name_H-M   'P 1'
#
loop_
_entity.id
_entity.type
_entity.pdbx_description
1 polymer ?
#
loop_
_entity_poly.entity_id
_entity_poly.type
_entity_poly.pdbx_seq_one_letter_code
_entity_poly.pdbx_strand_id
1 'polypeptide(L)'
;MLRALGKVIEVEETGEEKAGFISLRIRARVAGEAHPALKLPPGLKGRCLWVERVYRERLRPRKGDFIVITYDELSSLIKWGREPLVPGKVFREDVDADGFPEITFETDLLRCSVAPHRGATLRSLKYRGKEFFVGKGEYLNVDYIELGGVDDHMESGKYGGALSSLKYEYEVDEGEIQLTGRAKGFEIEKAINLERDFPLLTVKISFKARTKAELNYWMRMAVRGVPGRSVILFPARDGLVRERYHFQYLDSLFRALEISRMSLPGVLVLDEAEGVSL
;
A
#
# COMPACT_ATOMS: atom_id res chain seq x y z
N MET A 1 12.23 -0.58 30.07
CA MET A 1 12.00 -0.32 28.64
C MET A 1 12.89 -1.27 27.85
N LEU A 2 12.34 -2.08 26.94
CA LEU A 2 13.09 -3.12 26.22
C LEU A 2 14.21 -2.50 25.37
N ARG A 3 15.40 -3.09 25.42
CA ARG A 3 16.57 -2.72 24.60
C ARG A 3 17.30 -3.98 24.17
N ALA A 4 17.60 -4.11 22.88
CA ALA A 4 18.34 -5.25 22.34
C ALA A 4 19.76 -4.85 21.96
N LEU A 5 20.68 -5.79 22.01
CA LEU A 5 22.02 -5.65 21.46
C LEU A 5 21.98 -6.03 19.98
N GLY A 6 22.35 -5.11 19.11
CA GLY A 6 22.45 -5.32 17.66
C GLY A 6 23.90 -5.36 17.21
N LYS A 7 24.28 -6.35 16.41
CA LYS A 7 25.58 -6.38 15.72
C LYS A 7 25.45 -5.74 14.34
N VAL A 8 26.25 -4.72 14.07
CA VAL A 8 26.24 -4.00 12.80
C VAL A 8 26.76 -4.90 11.67
N ILE A 9 25.96 -5.01 10.61
CA ILE A 9 26.28 -5.77 9.39
C ILE A 9 26.70 -4.81 8.27
N GLU A 10 26.06 -3.64 8.20
CA GLU A 10 26.17 -2.69 7.09
C GLU A 10 25.85 -1.28 7.58
N VAL A 11 26.47 -0.28 6.97
CA VAL A 11 26.29 1.14 7.30
C VAL A 11 26.28 1.93 6.00
N GLU A 12 25.23 2.71 5.79
CA GLU A 12 25.02 3.63 4.67
C GLU A 12 24.94 5.06 5.22
N GLU A 13 25.47 6.03 4.49
CA GLU A 13 25.33 7.45 4.82
C GLU A 13 24.09 8.00 4.12
N THR A 14 23.21 8.68 4.85
CA THR A 14 21.88 9.09 4.32
C THR A 14 21.67 10.59 4.24
N GLY A 15 22.66 11.43 4.55
CA GLY A 15 22.50 12.89 4.42
C GLY A 15 23.76 13.70 4.70
N GLU A 16 23.62 15.03 4.59
CA GLU A 16 24.72 15.99 4.74
C GLU A 16 25.27 16.06 6.17
N GLU A 17 26.60 16.15 6.23
CA GLU A 17 27.38 16.36 7.45
C GLU A 17 27.09 17.76 8.02
N LYS A 18 26.54 17.84 9.24
CA LYS A 18 26.28 19.12 9.91
C LYS A 18 26.97 19.15 11.27
N ALA A 19 27.91 20.09 11.42
CA ALA A 19 28.59 20.39 12.69
C ALA A 19 29.22 19.16 13.38
N GLY A 20 29.87 18.28 12.62
CA GLY A 20 30.55 17.08 13.16
C GLY A 20 29.62 15.91 13.51
N PHE A 21 28.37 15.97 13.02
CA PHE A 21 27.41 14.88 13.09
C PHE A 21 27.12 14.30 11.71
N ILE A 22 26.95 12.98 11.66
CA ILE A 22 26.68 12.19 10.47
C ILE A 22 25.37 11.40 10.64
N SER A 23 24.52 11.46 9.63
CA SER A 23 23.29 10.67 9.56
C SER A 23 23.59 9.34 8.88
N LEU A 24 23.33 8.25 9.59
CA LEU A 24 23.65 6.91 9.15
C LEU A 24 22.41 6.04 9.17
N ARG A 25 22.31 5.19 8.15
CA ARG A 25 21.41 4.06 8.11
C ARG A 25 22.19 2.78 8.34
N ILE A 26 21.81 2.02 9.34
CA ILE A 26 22.61 0.92 9.88
C ILE A 26 21.79 -0.35 9.84
N ARG A 27 22.30 -1.37 9.14
CA ARG A 27 21.74 -2.72 9.22
C ARG A 27 22.35 -3.42 10.42
N ALA A 28 21.51 -3.82 11.36
CA ALA A 28 21.95 -4.53 12.57
C ALA A 28 21.23 -5.87 12.73
N ARG A 29 21.95 -6.90 13.17
CA ARG A 29 21.41 -8.20 13.57
C ARG A 29 21.22 -8.25 15.08
N VAL A 30 20.03 -8.59 15.55
CA VAL A 30 19.75 -8.77 16.98
C VAL A 30 20.62 -9.92 17.53
N ALA A 31 21.64 -9.59 18.31
CA ALA A 31 22.58 -10.53 18.88
C ALA A 31 22.07 -11.11 20.21
N GLY A 32 21.33 -10.31 20.98
CA GLY A 32 20.87 -10.69 22.30
C GLY A 32 20.31 -9.49 23.08
N GLU A 33 20.15 -9.67 24.37
CA GLU A 33 19.62 -8.64 25.27
C GLU A 33 20.69 -7.58 25.50
N ALA A 34 20.32 -6.29 25.51
CA ALA A 34 21.29 -5.23 25.84
C ALA A 34 21.66 -5.23 27.33
N HIS A 35 20.82 -5.83 28.17
CA HIS A 35 21.04 -5.98 29.60
C HIS A 35 20.45 -7.32 30.07
N PRO A 36 21.11 -8.10 30.96
CA PRO A 36 20.64 -9.41 31.39
C PRO A 36 19.25 -9.45 32.05
N ALA A 37 18.77 -8.31 32.56
CA ALA A 37 17.45 -8.17 33.16
C ALA A 37 16.33 -7.84 32.15
N LEU A 38 16.67 -7.53 30.89
CA LEU A 38 15.74 -7.07 29.86
C LEU A 38 15.52 -8.18 28.83
N LYS A 39 14.69 -9.15 29.20
CA LYS A 39 14.41 -10.32 28.38
C LYS A 39 13.93 -9.97 26.98
N LEU A 40 14.62 -10.52 25.98
CA LEU A 40 14.17 -10.41 24.60
C LEU A 40 12.94 -11.30 24.35
N PRO A 41 11.92 -10.80 23.65
CA PRO A 41 10.86 -11.65 23.14
C PRO A 41 11.42 -12.83 22.30
N PRO A 42 10.80 -14.03 22.39
CA PRO A 42 11.19 -15.18 21.60
C PRO A 42 11.18 -14.89 20.09
N GLY A 43 12.15 -15.44 19.35
CA GLY A 43 12.20 -15.32 17.88
C GLY A 43 12.84 -14.04 17.32
N LEU A 44 13.24 -13.10 18.18
CA LEU A 44 13.95 -11.89 17.75
C LEU A 44 15.46 -12.10 17.53
N LYS A 45 16.08 -12.97 18.32
CA LYS A 45 17.52 -13.25 18.20
C LYS A 45 17.85 -13.76 16.80
N GLY A 46 18.82 -13.13 16.16
CA GLY A 46 19.30 -13.48 14.82
C GLY A 46 18.58 -12.77 13.68
N ARG A 47 17.46 -12.08 13.91
CA ARG A 47 16.78 -11.22 12.93
C ARG A 47 17.60 -9.97 12.65
N CYS A 48 17.52 -9.39 11.44
CA CYS A 48 18.12 -8.10 11.16
C CYS A 48 17.06 -7.00 11.05
N LEU A 49 17.51 -5.76 11.08
CA LEU A 49 16.71 -4.57 10.87
C LEU A 49 17.60 -3.43 10.38
N TRP A 50 16.98 -2.47 9.71
CA TRP A 50 17.57 -1.18 9.45
C TRP A 50 17.17 -0.19 10.55
N VAL A 51 18.13 0.62 11.01
CA VAL A 51 17.90 1.72 11.94
C VAL A 51 18.57 2.98 11.43
N GLU A 52 17.92 4.13 11.59
CA GLU A 52 18.44 5.43 11.18
C GLU A 52 18.79 6.26 12.40
N ARG A 53 20.03 6.77 12.44
CA ARG A 53 20.56 7.48 13.60
C ARG A 53 21.57 8.53 13.20
N VAL A 54 21.63 9.56 14.04
CA VAL A 54 22.67 10.59 13.97
C VAL A 54 23.76 10.28 14.98
N TYR A 55 25.01 10.20 14.52
CA TYR A 55 26.18 10.01 15.38
C TYR A 55 27.11 11.22 15.29
N ARG A 56 27.88 11.47 16.35
CA ARG A 56 29.12 12.25 16.20
C ARG A 56 30.08 11.44 15.35
N GLU A 57 30.80 12.09 14.45
CA GLU A 57 31.67 11.40 13.48
C GLU A 57 32.68 10.43 14.14
N ARG A 58 33.29 10.85 15.25
CA ARG A 58 34.21 10.00 16.05
C ARG A 58 33.56 8.76 16.69
N LEU A 59 32.23 8.73 16.78
CA LEU A 59 31.43 7.62 17.34
C LEU A 59 30.72 6.84 16.24
N ARG A 60 31.11 7.03 14.97
CA ARG A 60 30.55 6.31 13.82
C ARG A 60 30.69 4.79 14.04
N PRO A 61 29.57 4.04 14.08
CA PRO A 61 29.63 2.59 14.15
C PRO A 61 30.19 2.00 12.85
N ARG A 62 30.96 0.93 12.97
CA ARG A 62 31.54 0.17 11.87
C ARG A 62 30.90 -1.21 11.79
N LYS A 63 31.04 -1.85 10.63
CA LYS A 63 30.66 -3.26 10.46
C LYS A 63 31.36 -4.12 11.51
N GLY A 64 30.57 -4.90 12.25
CA GLY A 64 31.05 -5.75 13.35
C GLY A 64 30.82 -5.17 14.73
N ASP A 65 30.63 -3.85 14.86
CA ASP A 65 30.38 -3.19 16.14
C ASP A 65 29.02 -3.57 16.72
N PHE A 66 28.84 -3.27 18.01
CA PHE A 66 27.57 -3.44 18.69
C PHE A 66 26.89 -2.10 18.94
N ILE A 67 25.59 -2.05 18.66
CA ILE A 67 24.72 -0.92 18.99
C ILE A 67 23.57 -1.40 19.87
N VAL A 68 23.05 -0.51 20.72
CA VAL A 68 21.83 -0.79 21.47
C VAL A 68 20.64 -0.37 20.63
N ILE A 69 19.78 -1.31 20.26
CA ILE A 69 18.51 -1.09 19.55
C ILE A 69 17.41 -0.84 20.59
N THR A 70 16.66 0.23 20.41
CA THR A 70 15.57 0.67 21.28
C THR A 70 14.28 -0.10 21.02
N TYR A 71 13.31 0.03 21.93
CA TYR A 71 11.99 -0.57 21.75
C TYR A 71 11.30 -0.08 20.48
N ASP A 72 11.39 1.22 20.17
CA ASP A 72 10.70 1.81 19.02
C ASP A 72 11.25 1.22 17.71
N GLU A 73 12.56 1.09 17.60
CA GLU A 73 13.23 0.43 16.46
C GLU A 73 12.95 -1.07 16.37
N LEU A 74 12.74 -1.75 17.51
CA LEU A 74 12.35 -3.17 17.56
C LEU A 74 10.86 -3.40 17.35
N SER A 75 10.03 -2.37 17.48
CA SER A 75 8.58 -2.52 17.59
C SER A 75 7.98 -3.16 16.33
N SER A 76 8.53 -2.87 15.16
CA SER A 76 8.13 -3.49 13.88
C SER A 76 8.46 -4.98 13.84
N LEU A 77 9.65 -5.38 14.31
CA LEU A 77 10.04 -6.79 14.44
C LEU A 77 9.19 -7.54 15.48
N ILE A 78 8.85 -6.89 16.58
CA ILE A 78 8.04 -7.47 17.67
C ILE A 78 6.58 -7.68 17.24
N LYS A 79 5.98 -6.67 16.60
CA LYS A 79 4.57 -6.70 16.20
C LYS A 79 4.34 -7.58 14.97
N TRP A 80 5.31 -7.64 14.05
CA TRP A 80 5.09 -8.20 12.71
C TRP A 80 6.06 -9.33 12.33
N GLY A 81 7.08 -9.62 13.15
CA GLY A 81 8.03 -10.71 12.90
C GLY A 81 8.95 -10.53 11.67
N ARG A 82 9.07 -9.29 11.16
CA ARG A 82 9.80 -8.95 9.92
C ARG A 82 10.71 -7.74 10.14
N GLU A 83 11.81 -7.68 9.38
CA GLU A 83 12.75 -6.55 9.39
C GLU A 83 12.00 -5.27 8.93
N PRO A 84 12.15 -4.10 9.59
CA PRO A 84 11.60 -2.84 9.10
C PRO A 84 12.13 -2.57 7.69
N LEU A 85 11.22 -2.20 6.80
CA LEU A 85 11.47 -2.13 5.37
C LEU A 85 11.99 -0.74 4.99
N VAL A 86 12.81 -0.72 3.94
CA VAL A 86 13.16 0.51 3.23
C VAL A 86 11.87 1.16 2.73
N PRO A 87 11.70 2.49 2.84
CA PRO A 87 10.59 3.19 2.20
C PRO A 87 10.39 2.71 0.76
N GLY A 88 9.17 2.24 0.45
CA GLY A 88 8.78 1.91 -0.92
C GLY A 88 9.53 0.71 -1.52
N LYS A 89 9.77 -0.35 -0.74
CA LYS A 89 10.39 -1.56 -1.30
C LYS A 89 9.49 -2.13 -2.38
N VAL A 90 10.04 -2.24 -3.58
CA VAL A 90 9.35 -2.81 -4.75
C VAL A 90 9.85 -4.21 -5.01
N PHE A 91 8.94 -5.16 -5.15
CA PHE A 91 9.28 -6.52 -5.51
C PHE A 91 8.14 -7.19 -6.28
N ARG A 92 8.47 -8.31 -6.91
CA ARG A 92 7.51 -9.14 -7.64
C ARG A 92 7.14 -10.34 -6.79
N GLU A 93 5.85 -10.59 -6.66
CA GLU A 93 5.29 -11.74 -5.95
C GLU A 93 4.03 -12.16 -6.70
N ASP A 94 3.80 -13.46 -6.85
CA ASP A 94 2.53 -14.00 -7.32
C ASP A 94 1.57 -14.07 -6.13
N VAL A 95 0.75 -13.03 -6.01
CA VAL A 95 -0.02 -12.67 -4.83
C VAL A 95 -1.35 -13.43 -4.78
N ASP A 96 -1.85 -13.92 -5.90
CA ASP A 96 -3.07 -14.73 -6.01
C ASP A 96 -2.84 -16.18 -6.53
N ALA A 97 -1.58 -16.55 -6.77
CA ALA A 97 -1.14 -17.88 -7.23
C ALA A 97 -1.69 -18.25 -8.61
N ASP A 98 -1.89 -17.25 -9.48
CA ASP A 98 -2.37 -17.43 -10.85
C ASP A 98 -1.25 -17.69 -11.87
N GLY A 99 0.00 -17.68 -11.43
CA GLY A 99 1.19 -17.86 -12.27
C GLY A 99 1.72 -16.56 -12.88
N PHE A 100 1.15 -15.40 -12.57
CA PHE A 100 1.55 -14.09 -13.05
C PHE A 100 1.96 -13.17 -11.88
N PRO A 101 3.24 -12.74 -11.81
CA PRO A 101 3.68 -11.91 -10.70
C PRO A 101 3.05 -10.50 -10.74
N GLU A 102 2.54 -10.06 -9.60
CA GLU A 102 2.18 -8.68 -9.32
C GLU A 102 3.37 -7.85 -8.84
N ILE A 103 3.27 -6.54 -9.07
CA ILE A 103 4.20 -5.56 -8.51
C ILE A 103 3.69 -5.21 -7.12
N THR A 104 4.49 -5.50 -6.10
CA THR A 104 4.18 -5.17 -4.71
C THR A 104 5.06 -4.03 -4.23
N PHE A 105 4.43 -3.06 -3.59
CA PHE A 105 5.03 -1.91 -2.93
C PHE A 105 4.78 -2.01 -1.43
N GLU A 106 5.82 -1.82 -0.62
CA GLU A 106 5.71 -1.98 0.84
C GLU A 106 6.47 -0.88 1.58
N THR A 107 5.79 -0.28 2.56
CA THR A 107 6.32 0.62 3.60
C THR A 107 6.05 0.01 4.98
N ASP A 108 6.48 0.67 6.05
CA ASP A 108 6.19 0.23 7.43
C ASP A 108 4.70 0.28 7.79
N LEU A 109 3.90 1.06 7.06
CA LEU A 109 2.47 1.25 7.33
C LEU A 109 1.59 0.59 6.29
N LEU A 110 1.97 0.68 5.01
CA LEU A 110 1.16 0.26 3.88
C LEU A 110 1.87 -0.78 3.03
N ARG A 111 1.09 -1.71 2.50
CA ARG A 111 1.52 -2.62 1.44
C ARG A 111 0.46 -2.66 0.37
N CYS A 112 0.84 -2.44 -0.88
CA CYS A 112 -0.08 -2.55 -2.00
C CYS A 112 0.47 -3.48 -3.08
N SER A 113 -0.40 -4.16 -3.82
CA SER A 113 -0.02 -5.02 -4.93
C SER A 113 -0.85 -4.68 -6.16
N VAL A 114 -0.21 -4.58 -7.32
CA VAL A 114 -0.81 -4.18 -8.60
C VAL A 114 -0.55 -5.26 -9.63
N ALA A 115 -1.55 -5.62 -10.43
CA ALA A 115 -1.47 -6.61 -11.49
C ALA A 115 -1.44 -5.93 -12.88
N PRO A 116 -0.25 -5.66 -13.47
CA PRO A 116 -0.15 -5.03 -14.80
C PRO A 116 -0.78 -5.87 -15.91
N HIS A 117 -0.80 -7.20 -15.72
CA HIS A 117 -1.33 -8.17 -16.66
C HIS A 117 -2.86 -8.27 -16.63
N ARG A 118 -3.52 -7.70 -15.61
CA ARG A 118 -4.98 -7.59 -15.45
C ARG A 118 -5.40 -6.13 -15.40
N GLY A 119 -5.06 -5.36 -16.43
CA GLY A 119 -5.49 -3.97 -16.56
C GLY A 119 -4.99 -3.02 -15.49
N ALA A 120 -3.82 -3.29 -14.88
CA ALA A 120 -3.28 -2.52 -13.77
C ALA A 120 -4.21 -2.44 -12.53
N THR A 121 -4.97 -3.52 -12.29
CA THR A 121 -5.85 -3.64 -11.12
C THR A 121 -5.03 -3.60 -9.83
N LEU A 122 -5.44 -2.80 -8.85
CA LEU A 122 -4.87 -2.82 -7.51
C LEU A 122 -5.48 -4.01 -6.75
N ARG A 123 -4.71 -5.06 -6.54
CA ARG A 123 -5.18 -6.36 -6.03
C ARG A 123 -5.25 -6.44 -4.52
N SER A 124 -4.38 -5.70 -3.83
CA SER A 124 -4.26 -5.72 -2.38
C SER A 124 -3.86 -4.34 -1.89
N LEU A 125 -4.45 -3.93 -0.77
CA LEU A 125 -3.99 -2.79 0.01
C LEU A 125 -4.10 -3.19 1.47
N LYS A 126 -2.96 -3.25 2.15
CA LYS A 126 -2.87 -3.60 3.56
C LYS A 126 -2.36 -2.42 4.35
N TYR A 127 -3.06 -2.08 5.43
CA TYR A 127 -2.56 -1.20 6.45
C TYR A 127 -2.22 -2.00 7.70
N ARG A 128 -0.96 -1.91 8.15
CA ARG A 128 -0.46 -2.66 9.32
C ARG A 128 -0.85 -4.14 9.25
N GLY A 129 -0.67 -4.74 8.08
CA GLY A 129 -0.95 -6.15 7.81
C GLY A 129 -2.43 -6.53 7.61
N LYS A 130 -3.39 -5.62 7.84
CA LYS A 130 -4.81 -5.87 7.61
C LYS A 130 -5.21 -5.52 6.18
N GLU A 131 -5.82 -6.45 5.47
CA GLU A 131 -6.32 -6.26 4.11
C GLU A 131 -7.59 -5.40 4.10
N PHE A 132 -7.62 -4.36 3.27
CA PHE A 132 -8.79 -3.50 3.10
C PHE A 132 -9.79 -4.03 2.07
N PHE A 133 -9.28 -4.64 1.00
CA PHE A 133 -10.15 -5.07 -0.09
C PHE A 133 -10.84 -6.41 0.23
N VAL A 134 -11.99 -6.62 -0.41
CA VAL A 134 -12.65 -7.93 -0.44
C VAL A 134 -11.72 -8.94 -1.11
N GLY A 135 -11.78 -10.20 -0.66
CA GLY A 135 -10.75 -11.23 -0.86
C GLY A 135 -10.43 -11.52 -2.32
N LYS A 136 -9.24 -12.07 -2.55
CA LYS A 136 -8.78 -12.54 -3.87
C LYS A 136 -9.53 -13.82 -4.25
N GLY A 137 -9.98 -13.91 -5.51
CA GLY A 137 -10.68 -15.11 -6.00
C GLY A 137 -12.12 -15.26 -5.49
N GLU A 138 -12.72 -14.21 -4.93
CA GLU A 138 -14.16 -14.15 -4.72
C GLU A 138 -14.83 -13.72 -6.03
N TYR A 139 -15.95 -14.32 -6.42
CA TYR A 139 -16.63 -14.02 -7.68
C TYR A 139 -18.14 -13.83 -7.45
N LEU A 140 -18.76 -12.89 -8.17
CA LEU A 140 -20.22 -12.86 -8.28
C LEU A 140 -20.70 -14.04 -9.13
N ASN A 141 -21.62 -14.82 -8.56
CA ASN A 141 -22.13 -16.09 -9.11
C ASN A 141 -22.71 -16.01 -10.52
N VAL A 142 -23.01 -14.83 -11.05
CA VAL A 142 -23.78 -14.69 -12.30
C VAL A 142 -22.89 -14.48 -13.53
N ASP A 143 -21.64 -14.04 -13.40
CA ASP A 143 -20.79 -13.72 -14.57
C ASP A 143 -19.29 -13.97 -14.35
N TYR A 144 -18.90 -14.65 -13.26
CA TYR A 144 -17.50 -14.77 -12.83
C TYR A 144 -16.80 -13.40 -12.75
N ILE A 145 -17.55 -12.36 -12.35
CA ILE A 145 -16.97 -11.05 -12.07
C ILE A 145 -16.19 -11.17 -10.78
N GLU A 146 -14.87 -11.04 -10.87
CA GLU A 146 -14.01 -11.06 -9.70
C GLU A 146 -14.36 -9.88 -8.78
N LEU A 147 -14.60 -10.22 -7.52
CA LEU A 147 -14.79 -9.32 -6.41
C LEU A 147 -13.41 -9.11 -5.78
N GLY A 148 -13.02 -7.84 -5.61
CA GLY A 148 -11.79 -7.50 -4.89
C GLY A 148 -10.90 -6.51 -5.64
N GLY A 149 -10.19 -5.72 -4.87
CA GLY A 149 -9.26 -4.73 -5.39
C GLY A 149 -9.91 -3.43 -5.86
N VAL A 150 -9.13 -2.68 -6.65
CA VAL A 150 -9.57 -1.48 -7.38
C VAL A 150 -9.32 -1.68 -8.87
N ASP A 151 -10.40 -1.69 -9.64
CA ASP A 151 -10.40 -1.84 -11.08
C ASP A 151 -10.90 -0.58 -11.79
N ASP A 152 -10.27 -0.30 -12.92
CA ASP A 152 -10.55 0.83 -13.78
C ASP A 152 -11.68 0.47 -14.76
N HIS A 153 -12.69 1.33 -14.85
CA HIS A 153 -13.82 1.16 -15.76
C HIS A 153 -14.05 2.38 -16.63
N MET A 154 -14.60 2.14 -17.81
CA MET A 154 -15.00 3.18 -18.74
C MET A 154 -16.29 2.76 -19.47
N GLU A 155 -17.34 3.57 -19.38
CA GLU A 155 -18.63 3.30 -20.07
C GLU A 155 -18.43 3.54 -21.57
N SER A 156 -19.00 2.66 -22.40
CA SER A 156 -18.57 2.49 -23.79
C SER A 156 -19.04 3.59 -24.75
N GLY A 157 -18.07 4.04 -25.56
CA GLY A 157 -18.19 4.58 -26.92
C GLY A 157 -17.18 3.86 -27.84
N LYS A 158 -16.51 4.54 -28.78
CA LYS A 158 -15.50 3.95 -29.71
C LYS A 158 -14.31 3.23 -29.03
N TYR A 159 -14.05 3.55 -27.76
CA TYR A 159 -12.99 2.97 -26.93
C TYR A 159 -13.53 2.06 -25.82
N GLY A 160 -14.83 1.76 -25.86
CA GLY A 160 -15.51 0.94 -24.88
C GLY A 160 -15.03 -0.50 -24.89
N GLY A 161 -14.44 -0.91 -23.79
CA GLY A 161 -13.93 -2.25 -23.53
C GLY A 161 -13.37 -2.30 -22.12
N ALA A 162 -13.28 -3.50 -21.55
CA ALA A 162 -12.81 -3.67 -20.19
C ALA A 162 -11.32 -3.29 -20.12
N LEU A 163 -10.99 -2.16 -19.47
CA LEU A 163 -9.60 -1.74 -19.20
C LEU A 163 -8.83 -2.87 -18.48
N SER A 164 -9.55 -3.77 -17.79
CA SER A 164 -9.07 -5.03 -17.22
C SER A 164 -8.36 -5.95 -18.23
N SER A 165 -8.66 -5.85 -19.52
CA SER A 165 -8.04 -6.65 -20.59
C SER A 165 -6.81 -6.01 -21.23
N LEU A 166 -6.51 -4.74 -20.92
CA LEU A 166 -5.31 -4.08 -21.42
C LEU A 166 -4.08 -4.61 -20.67
N LYS A 167 -3.03 -4.91 -21.43
CA LYS A 167 -1.70 -5.15 -20.84
C LYS A 167 -1.03 -3.81 -20.61
N TYR A 168 -0.55 -3.61 -19.39
CA TYR A 168 0.19 -2.42 -19.03
C TYR A 168 1.69 -2.72 -19.04
N GLU A 169 2.44 -1.89 -19.75
CA GLU A 169 3.87 -1.74 -19.53
C GLU A 169 4.06 -0.94 -18.24
N TYR A 170 5.19 -1.11 -17.56
CA TYR A 170 5.45 -0.35 -16.34
C TYR A 170 6.92 -0.03 -16.13
N GLU A 171 7.12 1.08 -15.45
CA GLU A 171 8.40 1.56 -14.93
C GLU A 171 8.25 1.82 -13.43
N VAL A 172 9.34 1.68 -12.70
CA VAL A 172 9.38 1.84 -11.24
C VAL A 172 10.50 2.80 -10.93
N ASP A 173 10.18 3.90 -10.26
CA ASP A 173 11.15 4.91 -9.85
C ASP A 173 10.78 5.47 -8.47
N GLU A 174 11.77 5.64 -7.59
CA GLU A 174 11.67 6.31 -6.28
C GLU A 174 10.30 6.35 -5.58
N GLY A 175 9.69 5.20 -5.28
CA GLY A 175 8.43 5.18 -4.52
C GLY A 175 7.15 5.23 -5.38
N GLU A 176 7.30 5.26 -6.70
CA GLU A 176 6.23 5.34 -7.69
C GLU A 176 6.29 4.18 -8.69
N ILE A 177 5.11 3.67 -9.07
CA ILE A 177 4.93 2.78 -10.22
C ILE A 177 4.19 3.57 -11.29
N GLN A 178 4.80 3.68 -12.47
CA GLN A 178 4.14 4.23 -13.64
C GLN A 178 3.73 3.11 -14.58
N LEU A 179 2.42 2.95 -14.81
CA LEU A 179 1.82 1.95 -15.68
C LEU A 179 1.25 2.61 -16.93
N THR A 180 1.57 2.09 -18.11
CA THR A 180 1.07 2.61 -19.39
C THR A 180 0.34 1.51 -20.16
N GLY A 181 -0.96 1.73 -20.39
CA GLY A 181 -1.83 0.86 -21.19
C GLY A 181 -2.13 1.53 -22.53
N ARG A 182 -1.93 0.81 -23.64
CA ARG A 182 -2.17 1.35 -24.99
C ARG A 182 -3.22 0.55 -25.74
N ALA A 183 -4.14 1.27 -26.36
CA ALA A 183 -5.11 0.76 -27.31
C ALA A 183 -5.08 1.60 -28.60
N LYS A 184 -5.78 1.17 -29.65
CA LYS A 184 -5.74 1.86 -30.95
C LYS A 184 -6.27 3.30 -30.83
N GLY A 185 -5.35 4.27 -30.81
CA GLY A 185 -5.67 5.70 -30.74
C GLY A 185 -6.02 6.22 -29.35
N PHE A 186 -5.70 5.45 -28.29
CA PHE A 186 -5.95 5.77 -26.89
C PHE A 186 -4.81 5.23 -26.02
N GLU A 187 -4.36 6.02 -25.06
CA GLU A 187 -3.37 5.66 -24.06
C GLU A 187 -3.89 6.09 -22.68
N ILE A 188 -3.71 5.20 -21.71
CA ILE A 188 -3.98 5.44 -20.29
C ILE A 188 -2.67 5.29 -19.52
N GLU A 189 -2.37 6.29 -18.71
CA GLU A 189 -1.23 6.29 -17.80
C GLU A 189 -1.76 6.29 -16.37
N LYS A 190 -1.24 5.38 -15.54
CA LYS A 190 -1.59 5.23 -14.13
C LYS A 190 -0.31 5.28 -13.30
N ALA A 191 -0.15 6.34 -12.53
CA ALA A 191 0.93 6.49 -11.56
C ALA A 191 0.42 6.16 -10.16
N ILE A 192 1.11 5.27 -9.46
CA ILE A 192 0.75 4.78 -8.13
C ILE A 192 1.92 5.07 -7.19
N ASN A 193 1.67 5.85 -6.14
CA ASN A 193 2.68 6.28 -5.19
C ASN A 193 2.26 5.92 -3.76
N LEU A 194 3.20 5.39 -2.97
CA LEU A 194 3.04 5.28 -1.52
C LEU A 194 3.83 6.37 -0.84
N GLU A 195 3.12 7.27 -0.16
CA GLU A 195 3.77 8.32 0.62
C GLU A 195 4.62 7.69 1.74
N ARG A 196 5.87 8.15 1.86
CA ARG A 196 6.81 7.59 2.84
C ARG A 196 6.32 7.78 4.27
N ASP A 197 5.88 8.99 4.57
CA ASP A 197 5.65 9.45 5.95
C ASP A 197 4.17 9.35 6.37
N PHE A 198 3.28 8.99 5.42
CA PHE A 198 1.85 8.92 5.63
C PHE A 198 1.28 7.58 5.16
N PRO A 199 0.24 7.05 5.81
CA PRO A 199 -0.48 5.89 5.30
C PRO A 199 -1.39 6.30 4.13
N LEU A 200 -0.80 6.85 3.07
CA LEU A 200 -1.49 7.37 1.90
C LEU A 200 -1.00 6.65 0.64
N LEU A 201 -1.95 6.11 -0.12
CA LEU A 201 -1.76 5.62 -1.48
C LEU A 201 -2.36 6.65 -2.44
N THR A 202 -1.53 7.23 -3.29
CA THR A 202 -1.96 8.17 -4.33
C THR A 202 -2.03 7.43 -5.66
N VAL A 203 -3.15 7.58 -6.38
CA VAL A 203 -3.32 7.06 -7.74
C VAL A 203 -3.67 8.22 -8.67
N LYS A 204 -2.82 8.49 -9.65
CA LYS A 204 -3.03 9.51 -10.68
C LYS A 204 -3.26 8.85 -12.03
N ILE A 205 -4.36 9.23 -12.68
CA ILE A 205 -4.78 8.69 -13.98
C ILE A 205 -4.74 9.80 -15.02
N SER A 206 -4.11 9.53 -16.15
CA SER A 206 -4.06 10.43 -17.30
C SER A 206 -4.47 9.70 -18.57
N PHE A 207 -5.18 10.39 -19.44
CA PHE A 207 -5.66 9.85 -20.71
C PHE A 207 -5.11 10.66 -21.87
N LYS A 208 -4.65 9.97 -22.92
CA LYS A 208 -4.30 10.58 -24.20
C LYS A 208 -5.12 9.92 -25.31
N ALA A 209 -5.88 10.71 -26.06
CA ALA A 209 -6.66 10.24 -27.19
C ALA A 209 -6.28 11.01 -28.46
N ARG A 210 -6.19 10.30 -29.60
CA ARG A 210 -5.86 10.93 -30.90
C ARG A 210 -6.98 11.84 -31.44
N THR A 211 -8.21 11.59 -31.02
CA THR A 211 -9.39 12.37 -31.40
C THR A 211 -10.13 12.78 -30.13
N LYS A 212 -10.78 13.94 -30.15
CA LYS A 212 -11.64 14.39 -29.05
C LYS A 212 -12.68 13.30 -28.76
N ALA A 213 -12.73 12.85 -27.51
CA ALA A 213 -13.64 11.82 -27.04
C ALA A 213 -14.24 12.26 -25.70
N GLU A 214 -15.51 11.95 -25.49
CA GLU A 214 -16.13 12.00 -24.17
C GLU A 214 -15.77 10.70 -23.44
N LEU A 215 -15.26 10.83 -22.22
CA LEU A 215 -14.78 9.70 -21.42
C LEU A 215 -15.55 9.65 -20.11
N ASN A 216 -16.37 8.61 -19.93
CA ASN A 216 -17.01 8.30 -18.66
C ASN A 216 -16.16 7.26 -17.94
N TYR A 217 -15.29 7.71 -17.04
CA TYR A 217 -14.35 6.87 -16.31
C TYR A 217 -14.69 6.81 -14.82
N TRP A 218 -14.55 5.62 -14.22
CA TRP A 218 -14.62 5.44 -12.77
C TRP A 218 -13.71 4.32 -12.31
N MET A 219 -13.32 4.37 -11.04
CA MET A 219 -12.70 3.24 -10.35
C MET A 219 -13.77 2.55 -9.50
N ARG A 220 -13.86 1.23 -9.62
CA ARG A 220 -14.64 0.43 -8.68
C ARG A 220 -13.68 -0.08 -7.61
N MET A 221 -14.06 0.08 -6.35
CA MET A 221 -13.29 -0.40 -5.21
C MET A 221 -14.16 -1.34 -4.39
N ALA A 222 -13.73 -2.59 -4.25
CA ALA A 222 -14.41 -3.58 -3.43
C ALA A 222 -13.80 -3.62 -2.03
N VAL A 223 -14.49 -3.04 -1.04
CA VAL A 223 -14.05 -3.00 0.37
C VAL A 223 -14.81 -4.00 1.24
N ARG A 224 -14.12 -4.59 2.22
CA ARG A 224 -14.76 -5.50 3.17
C ARG A 224 -15.55 -4.70 4.20
N GLY A 225 -16.89 -4.80 4.12
CA GLY A 225 -17.80 -4.23 5.12
C GLY A 225 -18.34 -5.30 6.08
N VAL A 226 -18.57 -4.92 7.33
CA VAL A 226 -19.30 -5.72 8.32
C VAL A 226 -20.70 -5.14 8.49
N PRO A 227 -21.76 -5.88 8.13
CA PRO A 227 -23.14 -5.42 8.29
C PRO A 227 -23.44 -4.95 9.72
N GLY A 228 -24.06 -3.78 9.85
CA GLY A 228 -24.41 -3.14 11.11
C GLY A 228 -23.25 -2.48 11.86
N ARG A 229 -22.00 -2.59 11.38
CA ARG A 229 -20.80 -2.03 12.02
C ARG A 229 -20.02 -1.08 11.13
N SER A 230 -19.88 -1.41 9.85
CA SER A 230 -19.24 -0.52 8.90
C SER A 230 -20.14 0.69 8.61
N VAL A 231 -19.50 1.83 8.41
CA VAL A 231 -20.14 3.10 8.12
C VAL A 231 -19.56 3.62 6.82
N ILE A 232 -20.43 4.13 5.94
CA ILE A 232 -20.03 4.83 4.74
C ILE A 232 -20.32 6.32 4.97
N LEU A 233 -19.31 7.15 4.79
CA LEU A 233 -19.44 8.61 4.77
C LEU A 233 -19.37 9.11 3.34
N PHE A 234 -20.39 9.89 2.97
CA PHE A 234 -20.49 10.55 1.68
C PHE A 234 -20.36 12.05 1.90
N PRO A 235 -19.46 12.75 1.18
CA PRO A 235 -19.54 14.20 1.11
C PRO A 235 -20.84 14.55 0.40
N ALA A 236 -21.60 15.49 0.95
CA ALA A 236 -22.81 16.08 0.40
C ALA A 236 -22.66 17.60 0.36
N ARG A 237 -23.56 18.30 -0.34
CA ARG A 237 -23.48 19.76 -0.53
C ARG A 237 -23.31 20.55 0.78
N ASP A 238 -23.88 20.06 1.87
CA ASP A 238 -23.92 20.77 3.16
C ASP A 238 -23.16 20.05 4.30
N GLY A 239 -22.35 19.02 4.00
CA GLY A 239 -21.57 18.29 5.01
C GLY A 239 -21.32 16.82 4.68
N LEU A 240 -20.94 16.03 5.69
CA LEU A 240 -20.77 14.57 5.54
C LEU A 240 -22.07 13.85 5.92
N VAL A 241 -22.63 13.09 4.98
CA VAL A 241 -23.75 12.17 5.22
C VAL A 241 -23.17 10.85 5.70
N ARG A 242 -23.68 10.38 6.84
CA ARG A 242 -23.30 9.11 7.46
C ARG A 242 -24.37 8.06 7.21
N GLU A 243 -24.03 6.99 6.49
CA GLU A 243 -24.89 5.82 6.34
C GLU A 243 -24.28 4.59 7.01
N ARG A 244 -25.07 3.83 7.77
CA ARG A 244 -24.64 2.53 8.29
C ARG A 244 -24.79 1.47 7.21
N TYR A 245 -23.76 0.64 7.06
CA TYR A 245 -23.75 -0.47 6.13
C TYR A 245 -24.73 -1.55 6.62
N HIS A 246 -25.88 -1.70 5.97
CA HIS A 246 -26.95 -2.60 6.43
C HIS A 246 -27.10 -3.89 5.61
N PHE A 247 -26.30 -4.14 4.56
CA PHE A 247 -26.52 -5.27 3.65
C PHE A 247 -25.26 -6.07 3.33
N GLN A 248 -25.42 -7.36 3.04
CA GLN A 248 -24.34 -8.32 2.79
C GLN A 248 -23.80 -8.27 1.35
N TYR A 249 -24.52 -7.63 0.44
CA TYR A 249 -24.08 -7.34 -0.93
C TYR A 249 -24.72 -6.02 -1.35
N LEU A 250 -23.92 -5.04 -1.76
CA LEU A 250 -24.43 -3.99 -2.65
C LEU A 250 -24.88 -4.70 -3.93
N ASP A 251 -26.18 -4.63 -4.26
CA ASP A 251 -26.70 -4.89 -5.61
C ASP A 251 -26.07 -3.85 -6.56
N SER A 252 -24.84 -4.16 -6.98
CA SER A 252 -23.71 -3.25 -7.21
C SER A 252 -23.63 -2.62 -8.59
N LEU A 253 -24.72 -2.57 -9.35
CA LEU A 253 -24.73 -1.91 -10.66
C LEU A 253 -25.63 -0.67 -10.70
N PHE A 254 -26.83 -0.73 -10.14
CA PHE A 254 -27.81 0.35 -10.29
C PHE A 254 -27.62 1.52 -9.32
N ARG A 255 -27.20 1.26 -8.07
CA ARG A 255 -26.89 2.35 -7.11
C ARG A 255 -25.52 2.98 -7.33
N ALA A 256 -24.55 2.25 -7.89
CA ALA A 256 -23.26 2.82 -8.28
C ALA A 256 -23.43 3.88 -9.38
N LEU A 257 -24.42 3.70 -10.27
CA LEU A 257 -24.84 4.70 -11.27
C LEU A 257 -25.55 5.92 -10.66
N GLU A 258 -26.29 5.76 -9.57
CA GLU A 258 -26.89 6.90 -8.85
C GLU A 258 -25.82 7.69 -8.06
N ILE A 259 -24.87 6.98 -7.43
CA ILE A 259 -23.76 7.57 -6.68
C ILE A 259 -22.73 8.21 -7.62
N SER A 260 -22.45 7.65 -8.80
CA SER A 260 -21.54 8.26 -9.79
C SER A 260 -22.10 9.55 -10.41
N ARG A 261 -23.42 9.71 -10.42
CA ARG A 261 -24.11 10.96 -10.80
C ARG A 261 -24.04 12.03 -9.71
N MET A 262 -23.74 11.63 -8.47
CA MET A 262 -23.43 12.58 -7.42
C MET A 262 -22.00 13.05 -7.64
N SER A 263 -21.83 14.27 -8.13
CA SER A 263 -20.54 14.92 -8.40
C SER A 263 -19.77 15.19 -7.10
N LEU A 264 -19.44 14.13 -6.35
CA LEU A 264 -18.96 14.20 -4.98
C LEU A 264 -17.60 13.47 -4.90
N PRO A 265 -16.54 14.15 -4.42
CA PRO A 265 -15.14 13.76 -4.68
C PRO A 265 -14.59 12.60 -3.84
N GLY A 266 -15.43 11.67 -3.37
CA GLY A 266 -14.94 10.47 -2.69
C GLY A 266 -15.97 9.80 -1.79
N VAL A 267 -15.68 8.56 -1.41
CA VAL A 267 -16.43 7.77 -0.42
C VAL A 267 -15.44 7.37 0.68
N LEU A 268 -15.79 7.62 1.94
CA LEU A 268 -14.95 7.26 3.09
C LEU A 268 -15.63 6.12 3.85
N VAL A 269 -14.92 5.01 4.06
CA VAL A 269 -15.46 3.82 4.73
C VAL A 269 -14.77 3.63 6.07
N LEU A 270 -15.56 3.59 7.15
CA LEU A 270 -15.11 3.44 8.53
C LEU A 270 -15.57 2.10 9.09
N ASP A 271 -14.66 1.36 9.73
CA ASP A 271 -15.04 0.32 10.69
C ASP A 271 -14.95 0.90 12.11
N GLU A 272 -16.11 1.16 12.71
CA GLU A 272 -16.20 1.78 14.05
C GLU A 272 -15.59 0.90 15.15
N ALA A 273 -15.44 -0.41 14.95
CA ALA A 273 -14.86 -1.29 15.96
C ALA A 273 -13.33 -1.20 16.04
N GLU A 274 -12.66 -0.76 14.97
CA GLU A 274 -11.20 -0.83 14.86
C GLU A 274 -10.50 0.52 14.71
N GLY A 275 -11.25 1.63 14.59
CA GLY A 275 -10.68 2.99 14.60
C GLY A 275 -9.77 3.30 13.41
N VAL A 276 -9.93 2.59 12.29
CA VAL A 276 -9.18 2.85 11.05
C VAL A 276 -10.07 3.67 10.11
N SER A 277 -9.64 4.89 9.80
CA SER A 277 -10.23 5.77 8.79
C SER A 277 -9.34 5.86 7.55
N LEU A 278 -9.96 5.76 6.37
CA LEU A 278 -9.38 6.20 5.09
C LEU A 278 -9.42 7.72 4.98
#